data_AF-A0AAV9M6D2-F1
#
_entry.id   AF-A0AAV9M6D2-F1
#
_cell.length_a   1.000
_cell.length_b   1.000
_cell.length_c   1.000
_cell.angle_alpha   90.00
_cell.angle_beta   90.00
_cell.angle_gamma   90.00
#
_symmetry.space_group_name_H-M   'P 1'
#
loop_
_entity.id
_entity.type
_entity.pdbx_description
1 polymer ?
#
loop_
_entity_poly.entity_id
_entity_poly.type
_entity_poly.pdbx_seq_one_letter_code
_entity_poly.pdbx_strand_id
1 'polypeptide(L)'
;MFPHVHLPASFKTPKFEKYEGNGDPMAHLKKYCNQLRGAEGKKELLMAYFGESLVGIASEWFIDQDIVNWHTWDDLARCFVQQF
;
A
#
# COMPACT_ATOMS: atom_id res chain seq x y z
N MET A 1 0.65 -1.57 12.13
CA MET A 1 -0.77 -1.14 12.15
C MET A 1 -0.81 0.35 12.44
N PHE A 2 -1.28 1.20 11.51
CA PHE A 2 -1.26 2.66 11.65
C PHE A 2 -2.38 3.14 12.58
N PRO A 3 -2.09 3.66 13.79
CA PRO A 3 -3.09 3.86 14.83
C PRO A 3 -4.00 5.09 14.62
N HIS A 4 -3.82 5.88 13.56
CA HIS A 4 -4.49 7.17 13.37
C HIS A 4 -5.57 7.19 12.28
N VAL A 5 -5.89 6.05 11.68
CA VAL A 5 -6.89 6.01 10.62
C VAL A 5 -8.27 5.70 11.19
N HIS A 6 -9.06 6.73 11.46
CA HIS A 6 -10.48 6.60 11.77
C HIS A 6 -11.28 6.35 10.49
N LEU A 7 -11.50 5.07 10.18
CA LEU A 7 -12.35 4.65 9.07
C LEU A 7 -13.81 4.71 9.50
N PRO A 8 -14.74 5.19 8.65
CA PRO A 8 -16.16 5.05 8.93
C PRO A 8 -16.55 3.57 8.99
N ALA A 9 -17.53 3.22 9.85
CA ALA A 9 -17.95 1.83 10.08
C ALA A 9 -18.48 1.11 8.82
N SER A 10 -18.82 1.86 7.77
CA SER A 10 -19.26 1.35 6.46
C SER A 10 -18.12 1.21 5.44
N PHE A 11 -16.88 1.53 5.81
CA PHE A 11 -15.74 1.45 4.89
C PHE A 11 -15.47 0.00 4.52
N LYS A 12 -15.80 -0.36 3.27
CA LYS A 12 -15.40 -1.65 2.71
C LYS A 12 -13.97 -1.52 2.23
N THR A 13 -13.10 -2.43 2.69
CA THR A 13 -11.74 -2.56 2.16
C THR A 13 -11.81 -2.67 0.63
N PRO A 14 -11.15 -1.76 -0.12
CA PRO A 14 -11.12 -1.84 -1.57
C PRO A 14 -10.48 -3.16 -2.01
N LYS A 15 -11.00 -3.74 -3.10
CA LYS A 15 -10.32 -4.88 -3.73
C LYS A 15 -9.12 -4.35 -4.49
N PHE A 16 -7.92 -4.63 -3.99
CA PHE A 16 -6.67 -4.30 -4.66
C PHE A 16 -6.31 -5.36 -5.68
N GLU A 17 -5.68 -4.93 -6.77
CA GLU A 17 -4.88 -5.89 -7.53
C GLU A 17 -3.70 -6.33 -6.67
N LYS A 18 -3.38 -7.62 -6.72
CA LYS A 18 -2.35 -8.22 -5.91
C LYS A 18 -1.02 -8.18 -6.66
N TYR A 19 0.04 -7.74 -5.99
CA TYR A 19 1.40 -7.73 -6.53
C TYR A 19 2.24 -8.83 -5.88
N GLU A 20 2.76 -9.73 -6.70
CA GLU A 20 3.54 -10.90 -6.30
C GLU A 20 5.05 -10.67 -6.35
N GLY A 21 5.52 -9.47 -6.75
CA GLY A 21 6.95 -9.17 -6.89
C GLY A 21 7.51 -9.30 -8.31
N ASN A 22 6.67 -9.70 -9.26
CA ASN A 22 7.02 -9.97 -10.66
C ASN A 22 6.17 -9.09 -11.59
N GLY A 23 6.52 -7.81 -11.70
CA GLY A 23 5.83 -6.85 -12.56
C GLY A 23 6.50 -5.48 -12.56
N ASP A 24 5.83 -4.47 -13.14
CA ASP A 24 6.28 -3.08 -13.02
C ASP A 24 5.75 -2.50 -11.69
N PRO A 25 6.63 -2.23 -10.70
CA PRO A 25 6.24 -1.67 -9.41
C PRO A 25 5.58 -0.29 -9.54
N MET A 26 6.00 0.52 -10.52
CA MET A 26 5.47 1.86 -10.75
C MET A 26 4.07 1.79 -11.35
N ALA A 27 3.82 0.80 -12.23
CA ALA A 27 2.47 0.53 -12.73
C ALA A 27 1.54 0.06 -11.61
N HIS A 28 2.01 -0.82 -10.71
CA HIS A 28 1.26 -1.25 -9.54
C HIS A 28 0.86 -0.07 -8.64
N LEU A 29 1.82 0.79 -8.28
CA LEU A 29 1.56 1.99 -7.47
C LEU A 29 0.51 2.92 -8.09
N LYS A 30 0.60 3.18 -9.41
CA LYS A 30 -0.40 4.00 -10.11
C LYS A 30 -1.80 3.38 -10.04
N LYS A 31 -1.90 2.06 -10.23
CA LYS A 31 -3.17 1.35 -10.17
C LYS A 31 -3.75 1.33 -8.76
N TYR A 32 -2.92 1.04 -7.76
CA TYR A 32 -3.26 1.08 -6.35
C TYR A 32 -3.83 2.45 -5.93
N CYS A 33 -3.13 3.54 -6.27
CA CYS A 33 -3.59 4.90 -6.02
C CYS A 33 -4.94 5.20 -6.68
N ASN A 34 -5.15 4.75 -7.91
CA ASN A 34 -6.42 4.92 -8.62
C ASN A 34 -7.57 4.14 -7.97
N GLN A 35 -7.31 2.93 -7.46
CA GLN A 35 -8.32 2.12 -6.75
C GLN A 35 -8.77 2.78 -5.45
N LEU A 36 -7.86 3.46 -4.74
CA LEU A 36 -8.22 4.23 -3.53
C LEU A 36 -8.91 5.55 -3.83
N ARG A 37 -8.59 6.21 -4.96
CA ARG A 37 -9.28 7.44 -5.38
C ARG A 37 -10.79 7.22 -5.55
N GLY A 38 -11.20 6.03 -5.99
CA GLY A 38 -12.61 5.64 -6.11
C GLY A 38 -13.30 5.33 -4.77
N ALA A 39 -12.54 5.19 -3.69
CA ALA A 39 -13.01 4.76 -2.36
C ALA A 39 -12.89 5.87 -1.30
N GLU A 40 -12.98 7.15 -1.69
CA GLU A 40 -12.78 8.31 -0.79
C GLU A 40 -11.34 8.45 -0.23
N GLY A 41 -10.34 7.99 -0.99
CA GLY A 41 -8.95 7.84 -0.57
C GLY A 41 -8.28 9.09 0.00
N LYS A 42 -8.08 9.13 1.31
CA LYS A 42 -7.14 10.04 1.99
C LYS A 42 -5.72 9.47 1.91
N LYS A 43 -4.70 10.33 1.92
CA LYS A 43 -3.28 9.90 1.87
C LYS A 43 -2.92 8.95 3.00
N GLU A 44 -3.53 9.07 4.17
CA GLU A 44 -3.29 8.14 5.29
C GLU A 44 -3.74 6.70 4.98
N LEU A 45 -4.72 6.52 4.08
CA LEU A 45 -5.21 5.20 3.67
C LEU A 45 -4.23 4.47 2.77
N LEU A 46 -3.43 5.20 1.97
CA LEU A 46 -2.45 4.61 1.05
C LEU A 46 -1.43 3.76 1.82
N MET A 47 -0.91 4.28 2.92
CA MET A 47 0.05 3.54 3.73
C MET A 47 -0.62 2.42 4.52
N ALA A 48 -1.81 2.69 5.08
CA ALA A 48 -2.52 1.73 5.93
C ALA A 48 -2.92 0.45 5.19
N TYR A 49 -3.26 0.55 3.90
CA TYR A 49 -3.74 -0.57 3.10
C TYR A 49 -2.72 -1.11 2.11
N PHE A 50 -1.48 -0.62 2.08
CA PHE A 50 -0.54 -1.03 1.04
C PHE A 50 -0.22 -2.52 1.11
N GLY A 51 0.00 -3.03 2.33
CA GLY A 51 0.24 -4.47 2.56
C GLY A 51 -0.90 -5.35 2.04
N GLU A 52 -2.15 -4.87 2.05
CA GLU A 52 -3.29 -5.59 1.50
C GLU A 52 -3.24 -5.70 -0.04
N SER A 53 -2.37 -4.96 -0.72
CA SER A 53 -2.14 -5.08 -2.15
C SER A 53 -1.00 -6.04 -2.50
N LEU A 54 -0.28 -6.58 -1.51
CA LEU A 54 0.89 -7.42 -1.73
C LEU A 54 0.59 -8.88 -1.38
N VAL A 55 1.33 -9.78 -2.01
CA VAL A 55 1.29 -11.24 -1.81
C VAL A 55 2.67 -11.83 -2.11
N GLY A 56 2.93 -13.06 -1.67
CA GLY A 56 4.19 -13.75 -1.92
C GLY A 56 5.41 -12.95 -1.43
N ILE A 57 6.47 -12.90 -2.24
CA ILE A 57 7.73 -12.24 -1.89
C ILE A 57 7.57 -10.73 -1.62
N ALA A 58 6.57 -10.08 -2.23
CA ALA A 58 6.31 -8.67 -1.99
C ALA A 58 5.69 -8.44 -0.61
N SER A 59 4.83 -9.36 -0.15
CA SER A 59 4.28 -9.29 1.21
C SER A 59 5.35 -9.60 2.26
N GLU A 60 6.22 -10.58 2.01
CA GLU A 60 7.33 -10.91 2.90
C GLU A 60 8.27 -9.71 3.06
N TRP A 61 8.69 -9.11 1.94
CA TRP A 61 9.48 -7.88 1.96
C TRP A 61 8.82 -6.78 2.80
N PHE A 62 7.52 -6.54 2.62
CA PHE A 62 6.80 -5.48 3.34
C PHE A 62 6.72 -5.72 4.86
N ILE A 63 6.65 -6.98 5.30
CA ILE A 63 6.65 -7.35 6.72
C ILE A 63 8.06 -7.21 7.32
N ASP A 64 9.08 -7.56 6.55
CA ASP A 64 10.49 -7.44 6.96
C ASP A 64 10.94 -5.98 7.06
N GLN A 65 10.25 -5.05 6.39
CA GLN A 65 10.52 -3.64 6.56
C GLN A 65 10.01 -3.17 7.93
N ASP A 66 10.88 -2.51 8.68
CA ASP A 66 10.49 -1.82 9.90
C ASP A 66 9.61 -0.63 9.53
N ILE A 67 8.29 -0.82 9.62
CA ILE A 67 7.24 0.13 9.23
C ILE A 67 7.41 1.50 9.95
N VAL A 68 8.21 1.52 11.03
CA VAL A 68 8.57 2.73 11.79
C VAL A 68 9.42 3.72 10.95
N ASN A 69 10.15 3.25 9.94
CA ASN A 69 11.01 4.10 9.10
C ASN A 69 10.28 4.83 7.97
N TRP A 70 9.03 4.47 7.68
CA TRP A 70 8.24 5.13 6.63
C TRP A 70 7.27 6.12 7.25
N HIS A 71 7.61 7.41 7.17
CA HIS A 71 6.76 8.49 7.67
C HIS A 71 5.78 9.00 6.61
N THR A 72 6.03 8.72 5.33
CA THR A 72 5.21 9.18 4.21
C THR A 72 4.97 8.09 3.18
N TRP A 73 3.91 8.26 2.39
CA TRP A 73 3.64 7.40 1.22
C TRP A 73 4.80 7.44 0.21
N ASP A 74 5.42 8.61 0.02
CA ASP A 74 6.55 8.78 -0.90
C ASP A 74 7.78 7.96 -0.47
N ASP A 75 8.05 7.85 0.83
CA ASP A 75 9.15 7.01 1.35
C ASP A 75 8.92 5.54 1.04
N LEU A 76 7.73 5.02 1.37
CA LEU A 76 7.33 3.64 1.10
C LEU A 76 7.35 3.35 -0.41
N ALA A 77 6.76 4.24 -1.23
CA ALA A 77 6.69 4.08 -2.67
C ALA A 77 8.09 4.04 -3.31
N ARG A 78 9.01 4.89 -2.85
CA ARG A 78 10.40 4.88 -3.30
C ARG A 78 11.10 3.58 -2.92
N CYS A 79 10.99 3.13 -1.67
CA CYS A 79 11.58 1.86 -1.24
C CYS A 79 11.02 0.67 -2.04
N PHE A 80 9.72 0.66 -2.32
CA PHE A 80 9.07 -0.38 -3.09
C PHE A 80 9.60 -0.46 -4.54
N VAL A 81 9.72 0.68 -5.23
CA VAL A 81 10.25 0.75 -6.61
C VAL A 81 11.76 0.48 -6.68
N GLN A 82 12.48 0.65 -5.58
CA GLN A 82 13.90 0.28 -5.52
C GLN A 82 14.10 -1.22 -5.31
N GLN A 83 13.16 -1.88 -4.63
CA GLN A 83 13.22 -3.29 -4.31
C GLN A 83 12.75 -4.18 -5.46
N PHE A 84 11.61 -3.84 -6.07
CA PHE A 84 10.95 -4.57 -7.14
C PHE A 84 10.99 -3.75 -8.42
#